data_AF-A0A1C5P649-F1
#
_entry.id   AF-A0A1C5P649-F1
#
_cell.length_a   1.000
_cell.length_b   1.000
_cell.length_c   1.000
_cell.angle_alpha   90.00
_cell.angle_beta   90.00
_cell.angle_gamma   90.00
#
_symmetry.space_group_name_H-M   'P 1'
#
loop_
_entity.id
_entity.type
_entity.pdbx_description
1 polymer ?
#
loop_
_entity_poly.entity_id
_entity_poly.type
_entity_poly.pdbx_seq_one_letter_code
_entity_poly.pdbx_strand_id
1 'polypeptide(L)' 'MRLIEVILDDESLNEAVKRVKSNKGVAGVDKMTVYEIDIYFQNNKERIKKEILEKKYRPQPGKRVYIPKSNGKKRLLV' A
#
# COMPACT_ATOMS: atom_id res chain seq x y z
N MET A 1 11.89 22.60 0.19
CA MET A 1 11.69 21.14 0.16
C MET A 1 10.30 20.84 -0.37
N ARG A 2 10.13 19.99 -1.38
CA ARG A 2 8.79 19.65 -1.90
C ARG A 2 8.21 18.50 -1.08
N LEU A 3 6.92 18.53 -0.78
CA LEU A 3 6.26 17.49 0.03
C LEU A 3 6.48 16.07 -0.51
N ILE A 4 6.54 15.91 -1.84
CA ILE A 4 6.76 14.61 -2.48
C ILE A 4 8.14 14.02 -2.15
N GLU A 5 9.15 14.87 -1.93
CA GLU A 5 10.50 14.43 -1.55
C GLU A 5 10.50 13.91 -0.10
N VAL A 6 9.72 14.54 0.79
CA VAL A 6 9.50 14.08 2.17
C VAL A 6 8.76 12.74 2.18
N ILE A 7 7.68 12.61 1.39
CA ILE A 7 6.88 11.37 1.33
C ILE A 7 7.72 10.18 0.85
N LEU A 8 8.62 10.41 -0.11
CA LEU A 8 9.46 9.38 -0.70
C LEU A 8 10.81 9.20 0.01
N ASP A 9 11.04 9.93 1.10
CA ASP A 9 12.21 9.77 1.94
C ASP A 9 12.22 8.37 2.58
N ASP A 10 13.42 7.83 2.75
CA ASP A 10 13.61 6.47 3.22
C ASP A 10 13.11 6.27 4.65
N GLU A 11 13.21 7.27 5.52
CA GLU A 11 12.67 7.23 6.87
C GLU A 11 11.14 7.17 6.86
N SER A 12 10.51 8.06 6.07
CA SER A 12 9.06 8.12 5.90
C SER A 12 8.49 6.81 5.35
N LEU A 13 9.16 6.22 4.35
CA LEU A 13 8.76 4.94 3.77
C LEU A 13 8.92 3.79 4.76
N ASN A 14 10.00 3.78 5.55
CA ASN A 14 10.22 2.74 6.57
C ASN A 14 9.15 2.80 7.68
N GLU A 15 8.76 3.99 8.12
CA GLU A 15 7.66 4.17 9.07
C GLU A 15 6.33 3.68 8.48
N ALA A 16 6.06 4.03 7.23
CA ALA A 16 4.85 3.60 6.53
C ALA A 16 4.77 2.07 6.42
N VAL A 17 5.86 1.39 6.07
CA VAL A 17 5.92 -0.08 6.00
C VAL A 17 5.62 -0.72 7.36
N LYS A 18 6.21 -0.19 8.44
CA LYS A 18 5.95 -0.68 9.81
C LYS A 18 4.46 -0.58 10.15
N ARG A 19 3.83 0.55 9.82
CA ARG A 19 2.40 0.80 10.11
C ARG A 19 1.48 -0.10 9.28
N VAL A 20 1.80 -0.33 8.01
CA VAL A 20 1.04 -1.26 7.16
C VAL A 20 1.10 -2.68 7.71
N LYS A 21 2.27 -3.14 8.13
CA LYS A 21 2.44 -4.45 8.77
C LYS A 21 1.66 -4.58 10.08
N SER A 22 1.65 -3.54 10.92
CA SER A 22 0.90 -3.57 12.18
C SER A 22 -0.61 -3.69 11.98
N ASN A 23 -1.13 -3.20 10.85
CA ASN A 23 -2.56 -3.31 10.52
C ASN A 23 -3.00 -4.74 10.18
N LYS A 24 -2.06 -5.64 9.84
CA LYS A 24 -2.32 -7.05 9.49
C LYS A 24 -3.46 -7.22 8.47
N GLY A 25 -3.51 -6.29 7.50
CA GLY A 25 -4.56 -6.25 6.49
C GLY A 25 -4.55 -7.46 5.56
N VAL A 26 -5.68 -7.69 4.89
CA VAL A 26 -5.82 -8.72 3.86
C VAL A 26 -5.19 -8.28 2.54
N ALA A 27 -4.69 -9.26 1.79
CA ALA A 27 -4.09 -9.02 0.49
C ALA A 27 -5.07 -8.40 -0.53
N GLY A 28 -4.53 -7.53 -1.38
CA GLY A 28 -5.23 -6.85 -2.46
C GLY A 28 -5.52 -7.76 -3.66
N VAL A 29 -5.71 -7.15 -4.83
CA VAL A 29 -5.97 -7.86 -6.09
C VAL A 29 -4.78 -8.70 -6.56
N ASP A 30 -3.57 -8.29 -6.18
CA ASP A 30 -2.29 -8.96 -6.44
C ASP A 30 -2.02 -10.16 -5.53
N LYS A 31 -2.85 -10.36 -4.50
CA LYS A 31 -2.72 -11.41 -3.48
C LYS A 31 -1.44 -11.32 -2.64
N MET A 32 -0.71 -10.20 -2.68
CA MET A 32 0.47 -10.00 -1.85
C MET A 32 0.08 -9.75 -0.38
N THR A 33 0.64 -10.54 0.52
CA THR A 33 0.43 -10.42 1.96
C THR A 33 1.34 -9.35 2.57
N VAL A 34 1.00 -8.85 3.76
CA VAL A 34 1.83 -7.87 4.47
C VAL A 34 3.24 -8.37 4.81
N TYR A 35 3.45 -9.69 4.84
CA TYR A 35 4.73 -10.33 5.13
C TYR A 35 5.69 -10.31 3.93
N GLU A 36 5.16 -10.11 2.73
CA GLU A 36 5.95 -10.08 1.48
C GLU A 36 6.44 -8.65 1.14
N ILE A 37 5.95 -7.64 1.86
CA ILE A 37 6.24 -6.22 1.58
C ILE A 37 7.74 -5.91 1.62
N ASP A 38 8.51 -6.52 2.54
CA ASP A 38 9.95 -6.24 2.65
C ASP A 38 10.70 -6.64 1.39
N ILE A 39 10.49 -7.89 0.95
CA ILE A 39 11.13 -8.45 -0.24
C ILE A 39 10.68 -7.66 -1.48
N TYR A 40 9.40 -7.29 -1.54
CA TYR A 40 8.89 -6.49 -2.65
C TYR A 40 9.55 -5.10 -2.70
N PHE A 41 9.65 -4.40 -1.57
CA PHE A 41 10.29 -3.09 -1.50
C PHE A 41 11.79 -3.15 -1.77
N GLN A 42 12.50 -4.17 -1.27
CA GLN A 42 13.93 -4.36 -1.58
C GLN A 42 14.19 -4.39 -3.10
N ASN A 43 13.30 -5.03 -3.86
CA ASN A 43 13.46 -5.18 -5.30
C ASN A 43 12.85 -4.03 -6.14
N ASN A 44 11.86 -3.31 -5.61
CA ASN A 44 11.05 -2.39 -6.43
C ASN A 44 11.05 -0.93 -5.97
N LYS A 45 11.55 -0.62 -4.77
CA LYS A 45 11.40 0.71 -4.14
C LYS A 45 11.89 1.85 -5.03
N GLU A 46 13.10 1.75 -5.58
CA GLU A 46 13.68 2.81 -6.40
C GLU A 46 12.93 3.02 -7.73
N ARG A 47 12.45 1.93 -8.35
CA ARG A 47 11.59 2.00 -9.53
C ARG A 47 10.28 2.74 -9.21
N ILE A 48 9.63 2.39 -8.09
CA ILE A 48 8.37 3.00 -7.66
C ILE A 48 8.57 4.49 -7.34
N LYS A 49 9.63 4.86 -6.60
CA LYS A 49 9.98 6.26 -6.30
C LYS A 49 10.13 7.07 -7.59
N LYS A 50 10.88 6.54 -8.56
CA LYS A 50 11.08 7.18 -9.87
C LYS A 50 9.77 7.34 -10.63
N GLU A 51 8.94 6.31 -10.72
CA GLU A 51 7.65 6.37 -11.40
C GLU A 51 6.69 7.38 -10.75
N ILE A 52 6.71 7.53 -9.42
CA ILE A 52 5.91 8.53 -8.71
C ILE A 52 6.41 9.95 -9.03
N LEU A 53 7.73 10.18 -8.97
CA LEU A 53 8.34 11.49 -9.30
C LEU A 53 8.06 11.90 -10.75
N GLU A 54 8.09 10.95 -11.68
CA GLU A 54 7.77 11.15 -13.10
C GLU A 54 6.25 11.18 -13.38
N LYS A 55 5.39 11.01 -12.35
CA LYS A 55 3.91 10.93 -12.46
C LYS A 55 3.40 9.79 -13.34
N LYS A 56 4.21 8.75 -13.52
CA LYS A 56 3.92 7.54 -14.32
C LYS A 56 3.34 6.40 -13.49
N TYR A 57 3.54 6.41 -12.17
CA TYR A 57 2.98 5.37 -11.31
C TYR A 57 1.46 5.29 -11.44
N ARG A 58 0.93 4.08 -11.57
CA ARG A 58 -0.50 3.79 -11.61
C ARG A 58 -0.81 2.76 -10.53
N PRO A 59 -1.48 3.15 -9.43
CA PRO A 59 -1.87 2.22 -8.38
C PRO A 59 -2.78 1.12 -8.91
N GLN A 60 -2.66 -0.07 -8.33
CA GLN A 60 -3.60 -1.16 -8.61
C GLN A 60 -5.00 -0.82 -8.07
N PRO A 61 -6.07 -1.30 -8.72
CA PRO A 61 -7.42 -1.08 -8.22
C PRO A 61 -7.63 -1.78 -6.87
N GLY A 62 -8.46 -1.17 -6.02
CA GLY A 62 -8.84 -1.74 -4.73
C GLY A 62 -9.62 -3.04 -4.87
N LYS A 63 -9.37 -4.01 -3.97
CA LYS A 63 -10.08 -5.28 -3.95
C LYS A 63 -11.46 -5.08 -3.31
N ARG A 64 -12.51 -5.32 -4.10
CA ARG A 64 -13.90 -5.31 -3.62
C ARG A 64 -14.14 -6.45 -2.63
N VAL A 65 -14.42 -6.12 -1.37
CA VAL A 65 -14.76 -7.09 -0.33
C VAL A 65 -16.06 -6.67 0.36
N TYR A 66 -17.03 -7.58 0.40
CA TYR A 66 -18.23 -7.38 1.21
C TYR A 66 -18.02 -7.95 2.60
N ILE A 67 -18.17 -7.09 3.61
CA ILE A 67 -18.13 -7.49 5.02
C ILE A 67 -19.51 -7.37 5.66
N PRO A 68 -19.88 -8.27 6.58
CA PRO A 68 -21.12 -8.15 7.33
C PRO A 68 -21.08 -6.91 8.26
N LYS A 69 -22.23 -6.25 8.44
CA LYS A 69 -22.46 -5.26 9.49
C LYS A 69 -23.35 -5.87 10.59
N SER A 70 -23.34 -5.25 11.76
CA SER A 70 -24.16 -5.65 12.91
C SER A 70 -25.67 -5.65 12.64
N ASN A 71 -26.14 -4.86 11.68
CA ASN A 71 -27.55 -4.78 11.29
C ASN A 71 -27.96 -5.77 10.17
N GLY A 72 -27.16 -6.80 9.90
CA GLY A 72 -27.43 -7.82 8.88
C GLY A 72 -27.19 -7.38 7.44
N LYS A 73 -26.94 -6.08 7.17
CA LYS A 73 -26.56 -5.60 5.83
C LYS A 73 -25.08 -5.87 5.57
N LYS A 74 -24.69 -5.90 4.29
CA LYS A 74 -23.28 -5.96 3.87
C LYS A 74 -22.74 -4.55 3.59
N ARG A 75 -21.47 -4.31 3.89
CA ARG A 75 -20.73 -3.11 3.48
C ARG A 75 -19.68 -3.50 2.46
N LEU A 76 -19.65 -2.79 1.34
CA LEU A 76 -18.56 -2.87 0.38
C LEU A 76 -17.35 -2.10 0.93
N LEU A 77 -16.20 -2.76 0.97
CA LEU A 77 -14.89 -2.15 1.07
C LEU A 77 -14.22 -2.20 -0.31
N VAL A 78 -13.60 -1.09 -0.68
CA VAL A 78 -12.81 -0.89 -1.90
C VAL A 78 -11.59 -0.06 -1.57
#